data_AF-A0A2S5CYD1-F1
#
_entry.id   AF-A0A2S5CYD1-F1
#
_cell.length_a   1.000
_cell.length_b   1.000
_cell.length_c   1.000
_cell.angle_alpha   90.00
_cell.angle_beta   90.00
_cell.angle_gamma   90.00
#
_symmetry.space_group_name_H-M   'P 1'
#
loop_
_entity.id
_entity.type
_entity.pdbx_description
1 polymer ?
#
loop_
_entity_poly.entity_id
_entity_poly.type
_entity_poly.pdbx_seq_one_letter_code
_entity_poly.pdbx_strand_id
1 'polypeptide(L)'
;MEYFIVQQDQSIINPIIPLKTDLDDDFVCSSVFAEVVEKEQGLYLDYLEKPRTIVSEQLKKLLAKYEDHLAFTAIVFTDVKKGTQRLYWLMEVEKKNCISHETTYYPDGRIKELVINPKKVELDYIFQVNSQGNSFTIVNLDVAESILRRPFLGIQLQRVKLERS
;
A
#
# COMPACT_ATOMS: atom_id res chain seq x y z
N MET A 1 16.35 9.80 10.87
CA MET A 1 15.60 8.85 10.02
C MET A 1 14.31 9.52 9.59
N GLU A 2 13.88 9.36 8.34
CA GLU A 2 12.65 9.96 7.81
C GLU A 2 11.70 8.87 7.32
N TYR A 3 10.40 9.15 7.36
CA TYR A 3 9.35 8.23 6.95
C TYR A 3 8.33 8.90 6.05
N PHE A 4 7.67 8.11 5.21
CA PHE A 4 6.73 8.54 4.20
C PHE A 4 5.53 7.60 4.17
N ILE A 5 4.33 8.17 4.04
CA ILE A 5 3.13 7.41 3.68
C ILE A 5 3.19 7.12 2.19
N VAL A 6 3.00 5.86 1.81
CA VAL A 6 2.76 5.45 0.41
C VAL A 6 1.27 5.58 0.13
N GLN A 7 0.91 6.51 -0.73
CA GLN A 7 -0.47 6.79 -1.12
C GLN A 7 -0.69 6.47 -2.58
N GLN A 8 -1.90 6.02 -2.92
CA GLN A 8 -2.30 5.93 -4.31
C GLN A 8 -2.51 7.35 -4.87
N ASP A 9 -1.96 7.64 -6.04
CA ASP A 9 -2.14 8.91 -6.74
C ASP A 9 -3.62 9.11 -7.12
N GLN A 10 -4.27 10.08 -6.47
CA GLN A 10 -5.68 10.40 -6.67
C GLN A 10 -5.95 11.23 -7.93
N SER A 11 -4.91 11.74 -8.61
CA SER A 11 -5.07 12.44 -9.89
C SER A 11 -5.38 11.48 -11.04
N ILE A 12 -5.13 10.18 -10.87
CA ILE A 12 -5.44 9.16 -11.86
C ILE A 12 -6.92 8.76 -11.71
N ILE A 13 -7.74 9.18 -12.68
CA ILE A 13 -9.20 9.03 -12.64
C ILE A 13 -9.71 7.66 -13.11
N ASN A 14 -8.88 6.86 -13.77
CA ASN A 14 -9.28 5.61 -14.42
C ASN A 14 -8.42 4.39 -14.04
N PRO A 15 -8.10 4.15 -12.75
CA PRO A 15 -7.37 2.96 -12.35
C PRO A 15 -8.21 1.70 -12.61
N ILE A 16 -7.54 0.64 -13.04
CA ILE A 16 -8.08 -0.73 -13.04
C ILE A 16 -8.03 -1.23 -11.59
N ILE A 17 -9.19 -1.61 -11.07
CA ILE A 17 -9.37 -2.10 -9.70
C ILE A 17 -10.08 -3.45 -9.78
N PRO A 18 -9.65 -4.46 -9.01
CA PRO A 18 -10.37 -5.73 -8.92
C PRO A 18 -11.76 -5.52 -8.29
N LEU A 19 -12.78 -6.13 -8.89
CA LEU A 19 -14.18 -6.09 -8.43
C LEU A 19 -14.34 -6.76 -7.05
N LYS A 20 -13.56 -7.81 -6.81
CA LYS A 20 -13.53 -8.54 -5.55
C LYS A 20 -12.10 -8.81 -5.17
N THR A 21 -11.78 -8.51 -3.92
CA THR A 21 -10.55 -8.99 -3.26
C THR A 21 -10.94 -9.91 -2.12
N ASP A 22 -12.07 -10.63 -2.25
CA ASP A 22 -12.67 -11.50 -1.24
C ASP A 22 -11.69 -12.63 -0.91
N LEU A 23 -10.71 -12.30 -0.07
CA LEU A 23 -10.10 -13.22 0.84
C LEU A 23 -11.03 -13.23 2.06
N ASP A 24 -11.96 -14.17 2.10
CA ASP A 24 -12.40 -14.66 3.41
C ASP A 24 -11.12 -15.07 4.13
N ASP A 25 -10.91 -14.60 5.37
CA ASP A 25 -9.68 -14.88 6.12
C ASP A 25 -9.46 -16.41 6.35
N ASP A 26 -10.46 -17.24 6.01
CA ASP A 26 -10.44 -18.71 6.02
C ASP A 26 -10.06 -19.36 4.67
N PHE A 27 -9.88 -18.61 3.58
CA PHE A 27 -9.64 -19.18 2.24
C PHE A 27 -8.14 -19.42 1.95
N VAL A 28 -7.74 -20.69 2.10
CA VAL A 28 -6.40 -21.19 1.72
C VAL A 28 -6.33 -21.40 0.20
N CYS A 29 -6.19 -20.33 -0.58
CA CYS A 29 -5.79 -20.45 -1.98
C CYS A 29 -4.40 -19.82 -2.18
N SER A 30 -3.50 -20.54 -2.85
CA SER A 30 -2.17 -20.02 -3.20
C SER A 30 -2.22 -18.86 -4.21
N SER A 31 -3.37 -18.66 -4.86
CA SER A 31 -3.63 -17.56 -5.79
C SER A 31 -5.12 -17.20 -5.83
N VAL A 32 -5.42 -15.90 -5.83
CA VAL A 32 -6.78 -15.34 -6.00
C VAL A 32 -6.98 -14.93 -7.45
N PHE A 33 -8.15 -15.20 -8.03
CA PHE A 33 -8.54 -14.61 -9.32
C PHE A 33 -9.53 -13.48 -9.06
N ALA A 34 -9.26 -12.31 -9.63
CA ALA A 34 -10.12 -11.15 -9.50
C ALA A 34 -10.47 -10.60 -10.87
N GLU A 35 -11.76 -10.63 -11.21
CA GLU A 35 -12.27 -9.87 -12.34
C GLU A 35 -12.06 -8.38 -12.08
N VAL A 36 -11.73 -7.62 -13.12
CA VAL A 36 -11.51 -6.18 -13.01
C VAL A 36 -12.63 -5.38 -13.62
N VAL A 37 -12.84 -4.16 -13.11
CA VAL A 37 -13.74 -3.20 -13.75
C VAL A 37 -13.18 -2.83 -15.12
N GLU A 38 -13.93 -3.17 -16.17
CA GLU A 38 -13.55 -2.90 -17.54
C GLU A 38 -13.51 -1.39 -17.83
N LYS A 39 -12.39 -0.91 -18.34
CA LYS A 39 -12.21 0.48 -18.79
C LYS A 39 -11.45 0.50 -20.11
N GLU A 40 -11.98 1.20 -21.11
CA GLU A 40 -11.37 1.29 -22.44
C GLU A 40 -9.92 1.81 -22.37
N GLN A 41 -9.68 2.81 -21.53
CA GLN A 41 -8.37 3.42 -21.28
C GLN A 41 -7.86 3.17 -19.86
N GLY A 42 -8.27 2.08 -19.22
CA GLY A 42 -7.92 1.82 -17.83
C GLY A 42 -6.41 1.70 -17.59
N LEU A 43 -5.93 2.33 -16.53
CA LEU A 43 -4.53 2.29 -16.13
C LEU A 43 -4.31 1.26 -15.04
N TYR A 44 -3.33 0.38 -15.28
CA TYR A 44 -2.87 -0.60 -14.30
C TYR A 44 -1.81 0.06 -13.42
N LEU A 45 -2.19 0.44 -12.21
CA LEU A 45 -1.28 1.08 -11.26
C LEU A 45 -0.34 0.05 -10.64
N ASP A 46 0.80 0.52 -10.14
CA ASP A 46 1.76 -0.31 -9.41
C ASP A 46 1.41 -0.47 -7.93
N TYR A 47 0.58 0.44 -7.40
CA TYR A 47 0.10 0.45 -6.02
C TYR A 47 -1.39 0.76 -5.99
N LEU A 48 -2.15 -0.11 -5.34
CA LEU A 48 -3.55 0.11 -5.00
C LEU A 48 -3.68 0.07 -3.48
N GLU A 49 -4.22 1.14 -2.90
CA GLU A 49 -4.29 1.29 -1.44
C GLU A 49 -5.47 0.52 -0.84
N LYS A 50 -6.59 0.47 -1.56
CA LYS A 50 -7.87 -0.10 -1.10
C LYS A 50 -8.40 -1.11 -2.11
N PRO A 51 -9.16 -2.12 -1.65
CA PRO A 51 -9.57 -2.39 -0.25
C PRO A 51 -8.50 -3.07 0.62
N ARG A 52 -7.53 -3.78 0.02
CA ARG A 52 -6.28 -4.23 0.63
C ARG A 52 -5.12 -3.65 -0.17
N THR A 53 -3.93 -3.55 0.42
CA THR A 53 -2.76 -3.07 -0.30
C THR A 53 -2.36 -4.07 -1.37
N ILE A 54 -2.47 -3.69 -2.64
CA ILE A 54 -2.10 -4.51 -3.78
C ILE A 54 -0.95 -3.83 -4.51
N VAL A 55 0.07 -4.60 -4.87
CA VAL A 55 1.26 -4.12 -5.56
C VAL A 55 1.52 -4.91 -6.84
N SER A 56 2.11 -4.26 -7.85
CA SER A 56 2.58 -4.96 -9.05
C SER A 56 3.74 -5.90 -8.71
N GLU A 57 4.04 -6.84 -9.61
CA GLU A 57 5.23 -7.71 -9.51
C GLU A 57 6.53 -6.90 -9.35
N GLN A 58 6.65 -5.78 -10.07
CA GLN A 58 7.87 -4.97 -10.03
C GLN A 58 8.03 -4.23 -8.70
N LEU A 59 6.93 -3.69 -8.16
CA LEU A 59 6.94 -3.04 -6.86
C LEU A 59 7.19 -4.07 -5.74
N LYS A 60 6.53 -5.24 -5.80
CA LYS A 60 6.79 -6.37 -4.89
C LYS A 60 8.28 -6.74 -4.84
N LYS A 61 8.91 -6.95 -6.00
CA LYS A 61 10.35 -7.27 -6.11
C LYS A 61 11.25 -6.18 -5.53
N LEU A 62 10.82 -4.93 -5.51
CA LEU A 62 11.55 -3.86 -4.86
C LEU A 62 11.40 -3.93 -3.35
N LEU A 63 10.16 -4.02 -2.85
CA LEU A 63 9.86 -3.99 -1.42
C LEU A 63 10.50 -5.19 -0.70
N ALA A 64 10.46 -6.37 -1.32
CA ALA A 64 11.08 -7.59 -0.79
C ALA A 64 12.61 -7.55 -0.69
N LYS A 65 13.29 -6.48 -1.15
CA LYS A 65 14.73 -6.28 -0.94
C LYS A 65 15.05 -5.59 0.39
N TYR A 66 14.06 -4.93 0.97
CA TYR A 66 14.22 -4.15 2.19
C TYR A 66 13.70 -4.91 3.40
N GLU A 67 12.70 -5.76 3.21
CA GLU A 67 12.05 -6.44 4.32
C GLU A 67 11.65 -7.88 3.95
N ASP A 68 12.25 -8.85 4.65
CA ASP A 68 12.10 -10.28 4.37
C ASP A 68 10.79 -10.84 4.93
N HIS A 69 10.18 -10.17 5.90
CA HIS A 69 8.96 -10.63 6.57
C HIS A 69 7.65 -10.16 5.91
N LEU A 70 7.72 -9.47 4.77
CA LEU A 70 6.54 -9.10 4.00
C LEU A 70 5.84 -10.35 3.46
N ALA A 71 4.57 -10.51 3.79
CA ALA A 71 3.76 -11.58 3.24
C ALA A 71 3.08 -11.11 1.94
N PHE A 72 3.13 -11.97 0.92
CA PHE A 72 2.55 -11.69 -0.38
C PHE A 72 1.68 -12.85 -0.87
N THR A 73 0.43 -12.54 -1.18
CA THR A 73 -0.52 -13.49 -1.79
C THR A 73 -0.77 -13.10 -3.23
N ALA A 74 -0.56 -14.03 -4.17
CA ALA A 74 -0.76 -13.78 -5.59
C ALA A 74 -2.24 -13.49 -5.90
N ILE A 75 -2.49 -12.47 -6.70
CA ILE A 75 -3.82 -12.12 -7.23
C ILE A 75 -3.73 -11.89 -8.74
N VAL A 76 -4.55 -12.58 -9.52
CA VAL A 76 -4.58 -12.50 -10.98
C VAL A 76 -5.76 -11.64 -11.40
N PHE A 77 -5.47 -10.45 -11.91
CA PHE A 77 -6.44 -9.55 -12.51
C PHE A 77 -6.85 -10.09 -13.87
N THR A 78 -8.14 -10.35 -14.05
CA THR A 78 -8.71 -10.89 -15.29
C THR A 78 -9.62 -9.85 -15.95
N ASP A 79 -9.20 -9.34 -17.10
CA ASP A 79 -10.01 -8.48 -17.98
C ASP A 79 -10.67 -9.39 -19.04
N VAL A 80 -11.93 -9.75 -18.79
CA VAL A 80 -12.67 -10.74 -19.57
C VAL A 80 -12.90 -10.24 -21.01
N LYS A 81 -13.31 -8.99 -21.19
CA LYS A 81 -13.54 -8.39 -22.51
C LYS A 81 -12.28 -8.34 -23.36
N LYS A 82 -11.12 -8.04 -22.78
CA LYS A 82 -9.83 -8.04 -23.51
C LYS A 82 -9.18 -9.42 -23.58
N GLY A 83 -9.68 -10.40 -22.83
CA GLY A 83 -9.06 -11.74 -22.73
C GLY A 83 -7.66 -11.70 -22.13
N THR A 84 -7.36 -10.73 -21.26
CA THR A 84 -6.02 -10.54 -20.69
C THR A 84 -5.99 -10.80 -19.20
N GLN A 85 -4.88 -11.39 -18.73
CA GLN A 85 -4.61 -11.60 -17.32
C GLN A 85 -3.32 -10.90 -16.89
N ARG A 86 -3.29 -10.36 -15.67
CA ARG A 86 -2.10 -9.74 -15.09
C ARG A 86 -1.90 -10.17 -13.65
N LEU A 87 -0.67 -10.54 -13.29
CA LEU A 87 -0.30 -10.91 -11.94
C LEU A 87 -0.01 -9.68 -11.07
N TYR A 88 -0.62 -9.67 -9.90
CA TYR A 88 -0.47 -8.70 -8.83
C TYR A 88 -0.30 -9.43 -7.51
N TRP A 89 -0.01 -8.69 -6.44
CA TRP A 89 0.24 -9.24 -5.11
C TRP A 89 -0.49 -8.45 -4.05
N LEU A 90 -1.32 -9.14 -3.27
CA LEU A 90 -1.81 -8.64 -1.99
C LEU A 90 -0.63 -8.62 -1.03
N MET A 91 -0.30 -7.44 -0.52
CA MET A 91 0.81 -7.22 0.40
C MET A 91 0.26 -7.07 1.82
N GLU A 92 0.75 -7.92 2.72
CA GLU A 92 0.49 -7.84 4.14
C GLU A 92 1.77 -7.40 4.86
N VAL A 93 1.62 -6.37 5.69
CA VAL A 93 2.73 -5.69 6.37
C VAL A 93 2.45 -5.67 7.86
N GLU A 94 3.49 -5.76 8.68
CA GLU A 94 3.37 -5.64 10.14
C GLU A 94 2.71 -4.31 10.53
N LYS A 95 1.70 -4.39 11.40
CA LYS A 95 1.01 -3.23 11.96
C LYS A 95 1.70 -2.79 13.25
N LYS A 96 2.15 -1.54 13.30
CA LYS A 96 2.86 -0.96 14.47
C LYS A 96 1.96 0.00 15.23
N ASN A 97 1.98 -0.09 16.56
CA ASN A 97 1.32 0.87 17.45
C ASN A 97 2.24 2.08 17.75
N CYS A 98 2.62 2.80 16.71
CA CYS A 98 3.62 3.87 16.77
C CYS A 98 3.08 5.30 16.58
N ILE A 99 1.75 5.46 16.50
CA ILE A 99 1.11 6.77 16.40
C ILE A 99 1.44 7.58 17.67
N SER A 100 1.99 8.78 17.49
CA SER A 100 2.30 9.72 18.56
C SER A 100 1.05 10.44 19.04
N HIS A 101 1.06 10.85 20.31
CA HIS A 101 0.07 11.72 20.91
C HIS A 101 -0.03 13.11 20.24
N GLU A 102 1.00 13.54 19.50
CA GLU A 102 1.00 14.77 18.70
C GLU A 102 0.20 14.66 17.38
N THR A 103 -0.29 13.46 17.04
CA THR A 103 -1.13 13.24 15.85
C THR A 103 -2.42 14.04 15.94
N THR A 104 -2.79 14.74 14.88
CA THR A 104 -4.04 15.50 14.82
C THR A 104 -5.09 14.77 14.00
N TYR A 105 -6.35 14.96 14.38
CA TYR A 105 -7.50 14.28 13.80
C TYR A 105 -8.54 15.31 13.32
N TYR A 106 -9.29 14.94 12.30
CA TYR A 106 -10.53 15.63 11.95
C TYR A 106 -11.62 15.35 13.00
N PRO A 107 -12.71 16.16 13.05
CA PRO A 107 -13.82 15.91 13.97
C PRO A 107 -14.48 14.53 13.82
N ASP A 108 -14.40 13.94 12.62
CA ASP A 108 -14.89 12.59 12.33
C ASP A 108 -13.92 11.47 12.76
N GLY A 109 -12.78 11.83 13.37
CA GLY A 109 -11.79 10.90 13.88
C GLY A 109 -10.77 10.40 12.88
N ARG A 110 -10.84 10.79 11.60
CA ARG A 110 -9.79 10.47 10.62
C ARG A 110 -8.51 11.22 10.95
N ILE A 111 -7.35 10.61 10.69
CA ILE A 111 -6.06 11.29 10.83
C ILE A 111 -6.02 12.47 9.85
N LYS A 112 -5.76 13.65 10.39
CA LYS A 112 -5.49 14.87 9.63
C LYS A 112 -4.00 15.03 9.36
N GLU A 113 -3.18 14.83 10.39
CA GLU A 113 -1.73 14.85 10.28
C GLU A 113 -1.13 13.76 11.17
N LEU A 114 -0.53 12.76 10.55
CA LEU A 114 0.14 11.65 11.24
C LEU A 114 1.48 12.12 11.81
N VAL A 115 1.69 11.85 13.11
CA VAL A 115 2.98 11.95 13.77
C VAL A 115 3.38 10.58 14.30
N ILE A 116 4.61 10.14 14.04
CA ILE A 116 5.13 8.85 14.51
C ILE A 116 6.06 9.08 15.70
N ASN A 117 5.91 8.25 16.74
CA ASN A 117 6.89 8.15 17.81
C ASN A 117 8.10 7.33 17.31
N PRO A 118 9.29 7.96 17.15
CA PRO A 118 10.44 7.30 16.54
C PRO A 118 11.00 6.15 17.39
N LYS A 119 10.75 6.13 18.70
CA LYS A 119 11.21 5.06 19.62
C LYS A 119 10.44 3.75 19.45
N LYS A 120 9.36 3.76 18.64
CA LYS A 120 8.48 2.60 18.44
C LYS A 120 8.64 1.93 17.07
N VAL A 121 9.52 2.45 16.22
CA VAL A 121 9.73 2.01 14.83
C VAL A 121 11.22 1.82 14.52
N GLU A 122 12.03 1.62 15.58
CA GLU A 122 13.50 1.67 15.61
C GLU A 122 14.17 0.88 14.46
N LEU A 123 14.32 1.53 13.30
CA LEU A 123 14.90 1.05 12.04
C LEU A 123 13.99 0.30 11.06
N ASP A 124 12.68 0.21 11.30
CA ASP A 124 11.76 -0.48 10.38
C ASP A 124 11.77 0.17 8.98
N TYR A 125 11.90 -0.64 7.92
CA TYR A 125 11.88 -0.15 6.55
C TYR A 125 10.47 0.07 6.03
N ILE A 126 9.55 -0.85 6.34
CA ILE A 126 8.18 -0.90 5.83
C ILE A 126 7.26 -1.39 6.94
N PHE A 127 6.22 -0.62 7.27
CA PHE A 127 5.21 -1.02 8.28
C PHE A 127 3.86 -0.38 7.97
N GLN A 128 2.81 -0.78 8.69
CA GLN A 128 1.50 -0.15 8.63
C GLN A 128 1.10 0.49 9.96
N VAL A 129 0.38 1.60 9.89
CA VAL A 129 -0.31 2.19 11.05
C VAL A 129 -1.81 2.22 10.80
N ASN A 130 -2.59 1.84 11.81
CA ASN A 130 -4.04 1.76 11.71
C ASN A 130 -4.70 2.88 12.51
N SER A 131 -5.69 3.55 11.90
CA SER A 131 -6.56 4.50 12.60
C SER A 131 -7.97 4.44 12.03
N GLN A 132 -8.94 4.12 12.88
CA GLN A 132 -10.37 4.13 12.58
C GLN A 132 -10.73 3.45 11.24
N GLY A 133 -10.27 2.21 11.06
CA GLY A 133 -10.55 1.40 9.87
C GLY A 133 -9.74 1.77 8.62
N ASN A 134 -8.85 2.77 8.68
CA ASN A 134 -7.87 3.05 7.63
C ASN A 134 -6.49 2.56 8.06
N SER A 135 -5.76 1.97 7.12
CA SER A 135 -4.38 1.54 7.29
C SER A 135 -3.49 2.36 6.37
N PHE A 136 -2.39 2.89 6.89
CA PHE A 136 -1.42 3.65 6.13
C PHE A 136 -0.13 2.85 6.03
N THR A 137 0.30 2.52 4.81
CA THR A 137 1.62 1.92 4.57
C THR A 137 2.68 3.00 4.69
N ILE A 138 3.61 2.80 5.61
CA ILE A 138 4.73 3.69 5.91
C ILE A 138 6.01 3.05 5.43
N VAL A 139 6.86 3.84 4.78
CA VAL A 139 8.19 3.42 4.35
C VAL A 139 9.25 4.40 4.84
N ASN A 140 10.45 3.93 5.10
CA ASN A 140 11.58 4.81 5.43
C ASN A 140 12.12 5.53 4.18
N LEU A 141 13.11 6.41 4.39
CA LEU A 141 13.74 7.18 3.31
C LEU A 141 14.37 6.30 2.22
N ASP A 142 15.07 5.22 2.58
CA ASP A 142 15.77 4.38 1.61
C ASP A 142 14.80 3.71 0.63
N VAL A 143 13.68 3.21 1.15
CA VAL A 143 12.60 2.60 0.35
C VAL A 143 11.91 3.67 -0.50
N ALA A 144 11.58 4.83 0.10
CA ALA A 144 10.96 5.96 -0.59
C ALA A 144 11.77 6.40 -1.81
N GLU A 145 13.08 6.61 -1.65
CA GLU A 145 13.95 6.96 -2.77
C GLU A 145 14.05 5.85 -3.81
N SER A 146 14.04 4.59 -3.37
CA SER A 146 14.05 3.44 -4.30
C SER A 146 12.80 3.41 -5.17
N ILE A 147 11.64 3.75 -4.61
CA ILE A 147 10.39 3.90 -5.35
C ILE A 147 10.53 5.06 -6.35
N LEU A 148 11.00 6.23 -5.91
CA LEU A 148 11.12 7.43 -6.76
C LEU A 148 12.13 7.31 -7.91
N ARG A 149 13.16 6.46 -7.77
CA ARG A 149 14.15 6.20 -8.83
C ARG A 149 13.63 5.31 -9.96
N ARG A 150 12.38 4.87 -9.91
CA ARG A 150 11.78 3.94 -10.87
C ARG A 150 10.45 4.47 -11.39
N PRO A 151 10.03 4.08 -12.61
CA PRO A 151 8.84 4.62 -13.25
C PRO A 151 7.54 3.94 -12.76
N PHE A 152 7.36 3.81 -11.44
CA PHE A 152 6.12 3.25 -10.91
C PHE A 152 4.96 4.21 -11.12
N LEU A 153 3.82 3.68 -11.54
CA LEU A 153 2.61 4.44 -11.83
C LEU A 153 1.65 4.42 -10.63
N GLY A 154 1.12 5.59 -10.29
CA GLY A 154 0.05 5.72 -9.30
C GLY A 154 0.51 5.75 -7.85
N ILE A 155 1.77 6.11 -7.58
CA ILE A 155 2.31 6.24 -6.23
C ILE A 155 2.63 7.70 -5.93
N GLN A 156 2.19 8.16 -4.76
CA GLN A 156 2.63 9.40 -4.13
C GLN A 156 3.26 9.10 -2.77
N LEU A 157 4.25 9.90 -2.39
CA LEU A 157 4.93 9.80 -1.11
C LEU A 157 4.70 11.07 -0.31
N GLN A 158 4.07 10.93 0.85
CA GLN A 158 3.83 12.04 1.76
C GLN A 158 4.73 11.90 2.99
N ARG A 159 5.61 12.87 3.22
CA ARG A 159 6.50 12.87 4.40
C ARG A 159 5.68 12.85 5.70
N VAL A 160 6.14 12.04 6.66
CA VAL A 160 5.55 11.91 7.99
C VAL A 160 6.35 12.71 9.00
N LYS A 161 5.65 13.37 9.93
CA LYS A 161 6.29 14.06 11.05
C LYS A 161 6.72 13.06 12.11
N LEU A 162 7.84 13.34 12.76
CA LEU A 162 8.30 12.59 13.92
C LEU A 162 8.06 13.42 15.18
N GLU A 163 7.62 12.75 16.24
CA GLU A 163 7.45 13.32 17.58
C GLU A 163 8.77 13.96 18.02
N ARG A 164 8.70 15.23 18.45
CA ARG A 164 9.88 15.93 18.97
C ARG A 164 10.08 15.51 20.42
N SER A 165 11.29 15.03 20.73
CA SER A 165 11.69 14.73 22.12
C SER A 165 11.92 15.99 22.92
#